data_AF-A0A1B2HME9-F1
#
_entry.id   AF-A0A1B2HME9-F1
#
_cell.length_a   1.000
_cell.length_b   1.000
_cell.length_c   1.000
_cell.angle_alpha   90.00
_cell.angle_beta   90.00
_cell.angle_gamma   90.00
#
_symmetry.space_group_name_H-M   'P 1'
#
loop_
_entity.id
_entity.type
_entity.pdbx_description
1 polymer ?
#
loop_
_entity_poly.entity_id
_entity_poly.type
_entity_poly.pdbx_seq_one_letter_code
_entity_poly.pdbx_strand_id
1 'polypeptide(L)'
;MGVEVHDARWLAAVPGAELVVGLDAVGAHAAEGHRVTVLIDLVPDNVASLRAMAARAVGEGARKVRVRPHGVDRVDLVHAAVELNRVTEDDAVEVQFDVTSAALLRADPEAFVRVDPLVVLADGTVVPICAGLERYALGRLGEMTALVRAWNPEPVRDLCRMALRRALADTGPLVSWYEHLTRLAAEPPVEC
;
A
#
# COMPACT_ATOMS: atom_id res chain seq x y z
N MET A 1 5.04 12.61 8.04
CA MET A 1 4.07 11.51 7.94
C MET A 1 3.24 11.78 6.69
N GLY A 2 3.33 10.90 5.69
CA GLY A 2 2.51 11.02 4.48
C GLY A 2 1.06 10.66 4.77
N VAL A 3 0.12 11.20 3.99
CA VAL A 3 -1.29 10.81 4.03
C VAL A 3 -1.77 10.46 2.63
N GLU A 4 -2.42 9.30 2.51
CA GLU A 4 -3.12 8.85 1.32
C GLU A 4 -4.63 9.02 1.55
N VAL A 5 -5.39 9.37 0.51
CA VAL A 5 -6.85 9.39 0.55
C VAL A 5 -7.40 8.51 -0.57
N HIS A 6 -8.44 7.73 -0.27
CA HIS A 6 -9.07 6.82 -1.23
C HIS A 6 -10.32 7.41 -1.89
N ASP A 7 -10.64 8.67 -1.59
CA ASP A 7 -11.75 9.42 -2.18
C ASP A 7 -11.36 10.89 -2.27
N ALA A 8 -11.53 11.48 -3.45
CA ALA A 8 -11.15 12.86 -3.76
C ALA A 8 -11.84 13.88 -2.83
N ARG A 9 -13.02 13.56 -2.28
CA ARG A 9 -13.72 14.44 -1.34
C ARG A 9 -12.92 14.79 -0.09
N TRP A 10 -11.96 13.95 0.28
CA TRP A 10 -11.12 14.16 1.46
C TRP A 10 -9.88 15.03 1.19
N LEU A 11 -9.54 15.31 -0.07
CA LEU A 11 -8.37 16.12 -0.41
C LEU A 11 -8.42 17.53 0.19
N ALA A 12 -9.61 18.12 0.29
CA ALA A 12 -9.78 19.44 0.92
C ALA A 12 -9.54 19.42 2.44
N ALA A 13 -9.82 18.30 3.09
CA ALA A 13 -9.64 18.11 4.53
C ALA A 13 -8.20 17.75 4.90
N VAL A 14 -7.40 17.23 3.95
CA VAL A 14 -6.00 16.86 4.16
C VAL A 14 -5.12 17.45 3.05
N PRO A 15 -4.73 18.73 3.17
CA PRO A 15 -3.86 19.38 2.20
C PRO A 15 -2.54 18.64 2.00
N GLY A 16 -2.18 18.38 0.74
CA GLY A 16 -0.95 17.65 0.38
C GLY A 16 -1.07 16.13 0.43
N ALA A 17 -2.26 15.59 0.73
CA ALA A 17 -2.48 14.15 0.61
C ALA A 17 -2.44 13.67 -0.84
N GLU A 18 -2.05 12.41 -1.02
CA GLU A 18 -2.02 11.73 -2.29
C GLU A 18 -3.35 11.00 -2.53
N LEU A 19 -3.97 11.20 -3.71
CA LEU A 19 -5.19 10.49 -4.08
C LEU A 19 -4.82 9.12 -4.65
N VAL A 20 -5.25 8.05 -3.97
CA VAL A 20 -5.02 6.66 -4.39
C VAL A 20 -6.32 6.10 -4.94
N VAL A 21 -6.33 5.67 -6.21
CA VAL A 21 -7.54 5.17 -6.89
C VAL A 21 -7.25 3.92 -7.73
N GLY A 22 -8.30 3.18 -8.04
CA GLY A 22 -8.22 2.05 -8.98
C GLY A 22 -7.96 2.50 -10.42
N LEU A 23 -7.53 1.54 -11.25
CA LEU A 23 -7.12 1.77 -12.63
C LEU A 23 -8.15 2.52 -13.49
N ASP A 24 -9.45 2.25 -13.32
CA ASP A 24 -10.50 2.85 -14.16
C ASP A 24 -10.84 4.31 -13.80
N ALA A 25 -10.32 4.82 -12.67
CA ALA A 25 -10.61 6.17 -12.18
C ALA A 25 -9.44 7.16 -12.42
N VAL A 26 -8.29 6.68 -12.91
CA VAL A 26 -7.08 7.48 -13.07
C VAL A 26 -7.32 8.66 -14.00
N GLY A 27 -7.78 8.40 -15.23
CA GLY A 27 -7.97 9.45 -16.23
C GLY A 27 -8.93 10.55 -15.80
N ALA A 28 -10.03 10.20 -15.11
CA ALA A 28 -11.01 11.16 -14.63
C ALA A 28 -10.40 12.13 -13.60
N HIS A 29 -9.72 11.61 -12.58
CA HIS A 29 -9.13 12.45 -11.53
C HIS A 29 -7.87 13.19 -11.98
N ALA A 30 -7.08 12.60 -12.88
CA ALA A 30 -5.94 13.29 -13.47
C ALA A 30 -6.40 14.50 -14.30
N ALA A 31 -7.51 14.38 -15.05
CA ALA A 31 -8.10 15.49 -15.80
C ALA A 31 -8.64 16.63 -14.90
N GLU A 32 -9.05 16.31 -13.67
CA GLU A 32 -9.41 17.28 -12.62
C GLU A 32 -8.18 17.96 -11.98
N GLY A 33 -6.97 17.57 -12.37
CA GLY A 33 -5.71 18.13 -11.88
C GLY A 33 -5.23 17.52 -10.56
N HIS A 34 -5.82 16.40 -10.12
CA HIS A 34 -5.39 15.72 -8.90
C HIS A 34 -4.05 15.00 -9.09
N ARG A 35 -3.27 14.90 -8.00
CA ARG A 35 -2.08 14.04 -7.94
C ARG A 35 -2.53 12.61 -7.65
N VAL A 36 -2.47 11.75 -8.67
CA VAL A 36 -3.02 10.39 -8.61
C VAL A 36 -1.93 9.34 -8.50
N THR A 37 -2.05 8.49 -7.47
CA THR A 37 -1.46 7.15 -7.44
C THR A 37 -2.49 6.14 -7.93
N VAL A 38 -2.15 5.35 -8.93
CA VAL A 38 -2.94 4.17 -9.28
C VAL A 38 -2.61 3.03 -8.31
N LEU A 39 -3.64 2.33 -7.85
CA LEU A 39 -3.53 1.11 -7.05
C LEU A 39 -3.93 -0.08 -7.91
N ILE A 40 -3.00 -1.02 -8.08
CA ILE A 40 -3.21 -2.27 -8.80
C ILE A 40 -3.10 -3.42 -7.81
N ASP A 41 -4.21 -4.10 -7.58
CA ASP A 41 -4.20 -5.37 -6.87
C ASP A 41 -3.75 -6.47 -7.85
N LEU A 42 -2.54 -6.97 -7.62
CA LEU A 42 -1.91 -8.04 -8.38
C LEU A 42 -2.42 -9.37 -7.85
N VAL A 43 -3.12 -10.12 -8.70
CA VAL A 43 -3.64 -11.46 -8.44
C VAL A 43 -3.12 -12.39 -9.52
N PRO A 44 -3.11 -13.72 -9.32
CA PRO A 44 -2.57 -14.66 -10.32
C PRO A 44 -3.07 -14.42 -11.75
N ASP A 45 -4.36 -14.09 -11.89
CA ASP A 45 -5.02 -13.89 -13.19
C ASP A 45 -4.52 -12.66 -13.98
N ASN A 46 -3.91 -11.67 -13.32
CA ASN A 46 -3.48 -10.42 -13.96
C ASN A 46 -1.97 -10.19 -13.98
N VAL A 47 -1.16 -11.14 -13.48
CA VAL A 47 0.31 -11.06 -13.46
C VAL A 47 0.88 -10.81 -14.87
N ALA A 48 0.41 -11.56 -15.87
CA ALA A 48 0.89 -11.43 -17.24
C ALA A 48 0.56 -10.07 -17.89
N SER A 49 -0.44 -9.35 -17.35
CA SER A 49 -0.90 -8.05 -17.86
C SER A 49 -0.40 -6.86 -17.05
N LEU A 50 0.40 -7.08 -15.99
CA LEU A 50 0.83 -6.04 -15.06
C LEU A 50 1.48 -4.84 -15.75
N ARG A 51 2.43 -5.08 -16.66
CA ARG A 51 3.11 -4.01 -17.39
C ARG A 51 2.13 -3.17 -18.21
N ALA A 52 1.22 -3.82 -18.92
CA ALA A 52 0.23 -3.13 -19.75
C ALA A 52 -0.74 -2.30 -18.89
N MET A 53 -1.18 -2.81 -17.74
CA MET A 53 -2.02 -2.07 -16.79
C MET A 53 -1.29 -0.86 -16.22
N ALA A 54 -0.02 -1.03 -15.82
CA ALA A 54 0.79 0.07 -15.29
C ALA A 54 1.03 1.16 -16.34
N ALA A 55 1.46 0.78 -17.56
CA ALA A 55 1.68 1.71 -18.67
C ALA A 55 0.38 2.44 -19.06
N ARG A 56 -0.77 1.74 -19.05
CA ARG A 56 -2.09 2.36 -19.27
C ARG A 56 -2.36 3.44 -18.23
N ALA A 57 -2.17 3.14 -16.95
CA ALA A 57 -2.38 4.10 -15.87
C ALA A 57 -1.50 5.35 -16.02
N VAL A 58 -0.23 5.16 -16.37
CA VAL A 58 0.70 6.28 -16.62
C VAL A 58 0.22 7.12 -17.80
N GLY A 59 -0.19 6.49 -18.91
CA GLY A 59 -0.75 7.18 -20.07
C GLY A 59 -2.05 7.94 -19.75
N GLU A 60 -2.83 7.47 -18.79
CA GLU A 60 -4.02 8.15 -18.25
C GLU A 60 -3.69 9.27 -17.24
N GLY A 61 -2.42 9.44 -16.87
CA GLY A 61 -1.95 10.55 -16.03
C GLY A 61 -1.59 10.19 -14.59
N ALA A 62 -1.50 8.90 -14.24
CA ALA A 62 -0.98 8.49 -12.93
C ALA A 62 0.46 9.00 -12.74
N ARG A 63 0.73 9.58 -11.57
CA ARG A 63 2.07 10.05 -11.17
C ARG A 63 2.88 8.98 -10.48
N LYS A 64 2.20 7.96 -9.98
CA LYS A 64 2.77 6.83 -9.25
C LYS A 64 1.93 5.59 -9.47
N VAL A 65 2.59 4.44 -9.60
CA VAL A 65 1.97 3.12 -9.70
C VAL A 65 2.26 2.34 -8.43
N ARG A 66 1.23 2.04 -7.64
CA ARG A 66 1.34 1.16 -6.47
C ARG A 66 0.75 -0.20 -6.79
N VAL A 67 1.52 -1.27 -6.52
CA VAL A 67 1.12 -2.64 -6.80
C VAL A 67 1.10 -3.45 -5.50
N ARG A 68 -0.02 -4.15 -5.25
CA ARG A 68 -0.21 -4.98 -4.06
C ARG A 68 -0.53 -6.41 -4.44
N PRO A 69 0.34 -7.39 -4.16
CA PRO A 69 0.04 -8.78 -4.45
C PRO A 69 -0.97 -9.38 -3.46
N HIS A 70 -1.81 -10.27 -3.97
CA HIS A 70 -2.73 -11.10 -3.19
C HIS A 70 -2.76 -12.52 -3.76
N GLY A 71 -2.22 -13.48 -3.02
CA GLY A 71 -2.21 -14.89 -3.42
C GLY A 71 -1.32 -15.21 -4.62
N VAL A 72 -0.36 -14.32 -4.92
CA VAL A 72 0.59 -14.45 -6.03
C VAL A 72 1.78 -15.28 -5.57
N ASP A 73 2.19 -16.26 -6.38
CA ASP A 73 3.31 -17.13 -6.01
C ASP A 73 4.69 -16.45 -6.18
N ARG A 74 5.72 -17.08 -5.62
CA ARG A 74 7.09 -16.54 -5.63
C ARG A 74 7.67 -16.28 -7.02
N VAL A 75 7.36 -17.11 -8.01
CA VAL A 75 7.88 -16.97 -9.38
C VAL A 75 7.21 -15.76 -10.01
N ASP A 76 5.90 -15.64 -9.83
CA ASP A 76 5.11 -14.52 -10.33
C ASP A 76 5.47 -13.20 -9.64
N LEU A 77 5.83 -13.20 -8.35
CA LEU A 77 6.34 -12.01 -7.65
C LEU A 77 7.67 -11.53 -8.25
N VAL A 78 8.57 -12.45 -8.59
CA VAL A 78 9.85 -12.11 -9.24
C VAL A 78 9.61 -11.58 -10.66
N HIS A 79 8.73 -12.24 -11.42
CA HIS A 79 8.33 -11.76 -12.73
C HIS A 79 7.73 -10.35 -12.66
N ALA A 80 6.80 -10.11 -11.74
CA ALA A 80 6.19 -8.80 -11.51
C ALA A 80 7.22 -7.72 -11.15
N ALA A 81 8.19 -8.03 -10.29
CA ALA A 81 9.27 -7.10 -9.94
C ALA A 81 10.10 -6.69 -11.18
N VAL A 82 10.40 -7.64 -12.06
CA VAL A 82 11.12 -7.36 -13.32
C VAL A 82 10.29 -6.47 -14.24
N GLU A 83 9.00 -6.77 -14.41
CA GLU A 83 8.12 -5.96 -15.27
C GLU A 83 7.92 -4.53 -14.72
N LEU A 84 7.84 -4.36 -13.40
CA LEU A 84 7.72 -3.05 -12.76
C LEU A 84 8.99 -2.21 -12.85
N ASN A 85 10.18 -2.84 -12.83
CA ASN A 85 11.43 -2.13 -13.10
C ASN A 85 11.44 -1.55 -14.52
N ARG A 86 10.94 -2.31 -15.51
CA ARG A 86 10.83 -1.81 -16.90
C ARG A 86 9.90 -0.62 -17.01
N VAL A 87 8.75 -0.62 -16.31
CA VAL A 87 7.85 0.54 -16.28
C VAL A 87 8.55 1.76 -15.69
N THR A 88 9.31 1.58 -14.62
CA THR A 88 10.08 2.68 -13.99
C THR A 88 11.10 3.27 -14.96
N GLU A 89 11.81 2.42 -15.70
CA GLU A 89 12.84 2.81 -16.68
C GLU A 89 12.23 3.48 -17.93
N ASP A 90 11.14 2.92 -18.48
CA ASP A 90 10.51 3.36 -19.72
C ASP A 90 9.75 4.68 -19.54
N ASP A 91 9.01 4.82 -18.43
CA ASP A 91 8.03 5.89 -18.24
C ASP A 91 8.45 6.96 -17.21
N ALA A 92 9.60 6.80 -16.56
CA ALA A 92 10.11 7.69 -15.52
C ALA A 92 9.08 8.01 -14.41
N VAL A 93 8.28 7.01 -14.04
CA VAL A 93 7.23 7.10 -13.03
C VAL A 93 7.68 6.49 -11.70
N GLU A 94 7.20 7.02 -10.57
CA GLU A 94 7.41 6.35 -9.28
C GLU A 94 6.63 5.03 -9.25
N VAL A 95 7.31 3.92 -8.97
CA VAL A 95 6.67 2.62 -8.77
C VAL A 95 6.90 2.15 -7.34
N GLN A 96 5.81 1.83 -6.66
CA GLN A 96 5.83 1.20 -5.35
C GLN A 96 5.27 -0.21 -5.46
N PHE A 97 6.14 -1.21 -5.30
CA PHE A 97 5.70 -2.59 -5.16
C PHE A 97 5.63 -2.93 -3.67
N ASP A 98 4.47 -3.37 -3.18
CA ASP A 98 4.28 -3.75 -1.77
C ASP A 98 4.86 -5.15 -1.46
N VAL A 99 6.07 -5.36 -1.98
CA VAL A 99 6.93 -6.54 -1.85
C VAL A 99 8.35 -6.06 -1.56
N THR A 100 9.11 -6.83 -0.80
CA THR A 100 10.50 -6.49 -0.49
C THR A 100 11.40 -7.72 -0.45
N SER A 101 12.70 -7.49 -0.49
CA SER A 101 13.70 -8.55 -0.36
C SER A 101 13.77 -9.09 1.07
N ALA A 102 13.72 -10.40 1.22
CA ALA A 102 13.94 -11.05 2.51
C ALA A 102 15.34 -10.73 3.09
N ALA A 103 16.34 -10.55 2.23
CA ALA A 103 17.69 -10.17 2.67
C ALA A 103 17.71 -8.74 3.22
N LEU A 104 17.01 -7.80 2.57
CA LEU A 104 16.89 -6.42 3.04
C LEU A 104 16.16 -6.36 4.39
N LEU A 105 15.09 -7.14 4.56
CA LEU A 105 14.38 -7.24 5.84
C LEU A 105 15.21 -7.81 6.98
N ARG A 106 16.11 -8.76 6.68
CA ARG A 106 17.04 -9.28 7.69
C ARG A 106 18.11 -8.25 8.07
N ALA A 107 18.53 -7.42 7.11
CA ALA A 107 19.56 -6.40 7.33
C ALA A 107 19.01 -5.19 8.10
N ASP A 108 17.76 -4.78 7.82
CA ASP A 108 17.09 -3.67 8.49
C ASP A 108 15.63 -4.00 8.85
N PRO A 109 15.41 -4.74 9.95
CA PRO A 109 14.07 -5.07 10.46
C PRO A 109 13.21 -3.83 10.77
N GLU A 110 13.83 -2.76 11.27
CA GLU A 110 13.12 -1.57 11.77
C GLU A 110 12.52 -0.74 10.63
N ALA A 111 13.10 -0.78 9.43
CA ALA A 111 12.49 -0.19 8.22
C ALA A 111 11.08 -0.73 7.93
N PHE A 112 10.73 -1.90 8.46
CA PHE A 112 9.42 -2.52 8.29
C PHE A 112 8.44 -2.19 9.41
N VAL A 113 8.94 -1.85 10.60
CA VAL A 113 8.12 -1.52 11.78
C VAL A 113 7.73 -0.05 11.71
N ARG A 114 6.83 0.25 10.77
CA ARG A 114 6.32 1.60 10.49
C ARG A 114 4.86 1.76 10.88
N VAL A 115 4.42 3.01 10.91
CA VAL A 115 3.04 3.41 11.24
C VAL A 115 2.47 4.42 10.22
N ASP A 116 3.23 4.69 9.17
CA ASP A 116 2.92 5.61 8.09
C ASP A 116 3.05 4.92 6.71
N PRO A 117 2.39 5.44 5.66
CA PRO A 117 1.50 6.61 5.65
C PRO A 117 0.21 6.39 6.47
N LEU A 118 -0.52 7.46 6.80
CA LEU A 118 -1.92 7.31 7.22
C LEU A 118 -2.80 7.25 5.98
N VAL A 119 -3.86 6.46 6.02
CA VAL A 119 -4.78 6.28 4.89
C VAL A 119 -6.18 6.68 5.32
N VAL A 120 -6.78 7.64 4.61
CA VAL A 120 -8.20 7.99 4.76
C VAL A 120 -8.98 7.17 3.75
N LEU A 121 -9.76 6.22 4.25
CA LEU A 121 -10.65 5.39 3.44
C LEU A 121 -11.79 6.22 2.85
N ALA A 122 -12.49 5.66 1.86
CA ALA A 122 -13.59 6.35 1.19
C ALA A 122 -14.65 6.84 2.19
N ASP A 123 -14.98 6.05 3.20
CA ASP A 123 -15.96 6.41 4.24
C ASP A 123 -15.44 7.43 5.29
N GLY A 124 -14.19 7.86 5.18
CA GLY A 124 -13.54 8.81 6.09
C GLY A 124 -12.89 8.16 7.31
N THR A 125 -12.90 6.82 7.42
CA THR A 125 -12.10 6.13 8.45
C THR A 125 -10.62 6.34 8.18
N VAL A 126 -9.85 6.73 9.21
CA VAL A 126 -8.40 6.91 9.13
C VAL A 126 -7.72 5.66 9.68
N VAL A 127 -6.97 4.96 8.85
CA VAL A 127 -6.24 3.75 9.20
C VAL A 127 -4.73 3.94 8.99
N PRO A 128 -3.89 3.20 9.72
CA PRO A 128 -2.45 3.26 9.53
C PRO A 128 -2.01 2.38 8.36
N ILE A 129 -0.96 2.80 7.64
CA ILE A 129 -0.21 2.09 6.59
C ILE A 129 -1.00 1.79 5.31
N CYS A 130 -2.15 1.12 5.41
CA CYS A 130 -2.96 0.69 4.27
C CYS A 130 -4.39 0.30 4.67
N ALA A 131 -5.28 0.22 3.67
CA ALA A 131 -6.58 -0.43 3.82
C ALA A 131 -6.42 -1.92 4.20
N GLY A 132 -7.35 -2.43 5.03
CA GLY A 132 -7.26 -3.73 5.69
C GLY A 132 -6.81 -3.69 7.16
N LEU A 133 -6.47 -2.50 7.69
CA LEU A 133 -6.08 -2.27 9.09
C LEU A 133 -7.16 -1.53 9.88
N GLU A 134 -8.44 -1.65 9.49
CA GLU A 134 -9.58 -0.94 10.10
C GLU A 134 -9.72 -1.22 11.60
N ARG A 135 -9.31 -2.41 12.07
CA ARG A 135 -9.28 -2.75 13.51
C ARG A 135 -8.30 -1.88 14.32
N TYR A 136 -7.34 -1.26 13.64
CA TYR A 136 -6.33 -0.37 14.21
C TYR A 136 -6.58 1.10 13.85
N ALA A 137 -7.79 1.43 13.37
CA ALA A 137 -8.14 2.77 12.95
C ALA A 137 -7.89 3.82 14.05
N LEU A 138 -7.46 5.00 13.63
CA LEU A 138 -7.32 6.18 14.48
C LEU A 138 -8.68 6.78 14.82
N GLY A 139 -9.69 6.55 13.96
CA GLY A 139 -11.04 7.08 14.10
C GLY A 139 -11.61 7.56 12.76
N ARG A 140 -12.65 8.40 12.82
CA ARG A 140 -13.21 9.09 11.66
C ARG A 140 -12.49 10.41 11.43
N LEU A 141 -12.27 10.77 10.18
CA LEU A 141 -11.62 12.01 9.79
C LEU A 141 -12.42 13.22 10.29
N GLY A 142 -11.80 13.95 11.22
CA GLY A 142 -12.14 15.29 11.63
C GLY A 142 -10.91 16.16 11.46
N GLU A 143 -10.30 16.60 12.57
CA GLU A 143 -8.98 17.22 12.54
C GLU A 143 -7.88 16.15 12.61
N MET A 144 -7.09 16.00 11.53
CA MET A 144 -6.02 14.98 11.45
C MET A 144 -5.02 15.10 12.60
N THR A 145 -4.60 16.32 12.96
CA THR A 145 -3.65 16.56 14.05
C THR A 145 -4.17 16.06 15.40
N ALA A 146 -5.48 16.20 15.65
CA ALA A 146 -6.11 15.74 16.88
C ALA A 146 -6.15 14.20 16.92
N LEU A 147 -6.50 13.55 15.80
CA LEU A 147 -6.48 12.08 15.68
C LEU A 147 -5.07 11.53 15.96
N VAL A 148 -4.05 12.09 15.30
CA VAL A 148 -2.66 11.65 15.47
C VAL A 148 -2.18 11.81 16.91
N ARG A 149 -2.55 12.92 17.58
CA ARG A 149 -2.14 13.17 18.97
C ARG A 149 -2.78 12.20 19.96
N ALA A 150 -4.03 11.80 19.72
CA ALA A 150 -4.77 10.88 20.58
C ALA A 150 -4.43 9.40 20.34
N TRP A 151 -3.77 9.11 19.22
CA TRP A 151 -3.53 7.74 18.78
C TRP A 151 -2.36 7.08 19.49
N ASN A 152 -2.56 5.82 19.90
CA ASN A 152 -1.49 4.94 20.36
C ASN A 152 -0.99 4.06 19.20
N PRO A 153 0.25 4.26 18.70
CA PRO A 153 0.81 3.48 17.60
C PRO A 153 1.27 2.06 17.99
N GLU A 154 1.39 1.75 19.29
CA GLU A 154 2.07 0.51 19.72
C GLU A 154 1.40 -0.78 19.24
N PRO A 155 0.06 -0.91 19.24
CA PRO A 155 -0.60 -2.10 18.68
C PRO A 155 -0.27 -2.36 17.21
N VAL A 156 -0.03 -1.30 16.43
CA VAL A 156 0.37 -1.42 15.02
C VAL A 156 1.83 -1.82 14.89
N ARG A 157 2.70 -1.30 15.75
CA ARG A 157 4.11 -1.73 15.78
C ARG A 157 4.22 -3.21 16.13
N ASP A 158 3.43 -3.68 17.09
CA ASP A 158 3.37 -5.11 17.44
C ASP A 158 2.88 -5.98 16.28
N LEU A 159 1.84 -5.53 15.58
CA LEU A 159 1.37 -6.17 14.35
C LEU A 159 2.49 -6.24 13.30
N CYS A 160 3.19 -5.14 13.03
CA CYS A 160 4.30 -5.10 12.08
C CYS A 160 5.44 -6.06 12.49
N ARG A 161 5.81 -6.12 13.77
CA ARG A 161 6.82 -7.07 14.29
C ARG A 161 6.37 -8.52 14.11
N MET A 162 5.08 -8.82 14.30
CA MET A 162 4.53 -10.15 14.04
C MET A 162 4.53 -10.50 12.55
N ALA A 163 4.12 -9.56 11.70
CA ALA A 163 4.13 -9.72 10.24
C ALA A 163 5.54 -9.96 9.72
N LEU A 164 6.52 -9.19 10.20
CA LEU A 164 7.93 -9.36 9.85
C LEU A 164 8.45 -10.76 10.24
N ARG A 165 8.15 -11.24 11.45
CA ARG A 165 8.56 -12.58 11.88
C ARG A 165 7.97 -13.67 10.98
N ARG A 166 6.69 -13.57 10.62
CA ARG A 166 6.05 -14.54 9.70
C ARG A 166 6.61 -14.47 8.29
N ALA A 167 6.83 -13.25 7.79
CA ALA A 167 7.46 -12.99 6.50
C ALA A 167 8.85 -13.62 6.40
N LEU A 168 9.70 -13.44 7.42
CA LEU A 168 11.08 -13.95 7.43
C LEU A 168 11.18 -15.47 7.65
N ALA A 169 10.11 -16.11 8.11
CA ALA A 169 9.99 -17.57 8.18
C ALA A 169 9.73 -18.20 6.81
N ASP A 170 9.23 -17.41 5.84
CA ASP A 170 9.18 -17.85 4.44
C ASP A 170 10.60 -17.88 3.84
N THR A 171 10.84 -18.85 2.97
CA THR A 171 12.17 -19.12 2.36
C THR A 171 12.35 -18.44 1.00
N GLY A 172 11.34 -17.73 0.51
CA GLY A 172 11.40 -16.98 -0.74
C GLY A 172 12.37 -15.78 -0.72
N PRO A 173 12.91 -15.37 -1.88
CA PRO A 173 13.77 -14.19 -1.97
C PRO A 173 12.99 -12.88 -1.83
N LEU A 174 11.72 -12.89 -2.22
CA LEU A 174 10.78 -11.77 -2.12
C LEU A 174 9.67 -12.12 -1.13
N VAL A 175 9.25 -11.10 -0.39
CA VAL A 175 8.24 -11.18 0.67
C VAL A 175 7.12 -10.18 0.35
N SER A 176 5.90 -10.68 0.21
CA SER A 176 4.69 -9.85 0.19
C SER A 176 4.36 -9.35 1.59
N TRP A 177 4.95 -8.23 1.97
CA TRP A 177 4.77 -7.69 3.31
C TRP A 177 3.33 -7.27 3.58
N TYR A 178 2.68 -6.70 2.55
CA TYR A 178 1.30 -6.25 2.63
C TYR A 178 0.35 -7.42 2.94
N GLU A 179 0.54 -8.56 2.28
CA GLU A 179 -0.31 -9.73 2.50
C GLU A 179 -0.09 -10.33 3.89
N HIS A 180 1.16 -10.43 4.36
CA HIS A 180 1.43 -10.89 5.72
C HIS A 180 0.80 -9.96 6.77
N LEU A 181 0.90 -8.64 6.57
CA LEU A 181 0.37 -7.64 7.48
C LEU A 181 -1.16 -7.68 7.54
N THR A 182 -1.83 -7.62 6.37
CA THR A 182 -3.30 -7.60 6.30
C THR A 182 -3.94 -8.91 6.71
N ARG A 183 -3.31 -10.06 6.42
CA ARG A 183 -3.78 -11.37 6.88
C ARG A 183 -3.76 -11.47 8.40
N LEU A 184 -2.65 -11.08 9.03
CA LEU A 184 -2.56 -10.97 10.49
C LEU A 184 -3.57 -9.96 11.04
N ALA A 185 -3.72 -8.82 10.37
CA ALA A 185 -4.69 -7.79 10.73
C ALA A 185 -6.14 -8.20 10.53
N ALA A 186 -6.43 -9.35 9.91
CA ALA A 186 -7.76 -9.96 9.82
C ALA A 186 -7.97 -11.13 10.79
N GLU A 187 -6.89 -11.77 11.31
CA GLU A 187 -6.99 -12.90 12.23
C GLU A 187 -7.67 -12.49 13.55
N PRO A 188 -8.63 -13.27 14.08
CA PRO A 188 -9.21 -12.98 15.38
C PRO A 188 -8.11 -12.99 16.46
N PRO A 189 -8.19 -12.12 17.48
CA PRO A 189 -7.26 -12.17 18.59
C PRO A 189 -7.32 -13.57 19.22
N VAL A 190 -6.15 -14.17 19.44
CA VAL A 190 -6.06 -15.43 20.18
C VAL A 190 -6.48 -15.12 21.61
N GLU A 191 -7.66 -15.59 22.03
CA GLU A 191 -8.06 -15.56 23.43
C GLU A 191 -7.06 -16.44 24.21
N CYS A 192 -6.28 -15.82 25.10
CA CYS A 192 -5.42 -16.50 26.07
C CYS A 192 -6.23 -16.93 27.28
#